data_AF-A0AAW0SNV1-F1
#
_entry.id   AF-A0AAW0SNV1-F1
#
_cell.length_a   1.000
_cell.length_b   1.000
_cell.length_c   1.000
_cell.angle_alpha   90.00
_cell.angle_beta   90.00
_cell.angle_gamma   90.00
#
_symmetry.space_group_name_H-M   'P 1'
#
loop_
_entity.id
_entity.type
_entity.pdbx_description
1 polymer ?
#
loop_
_entity_poly.entity_id
_entity_poly.type
_entity_poly.pdbx_seq_one_letter_code
_entity_poly.pdbx_strand_id
1 'polypeptide(L)'
;MACLLAPLGRAASAAAFDRFSRGKRHLLVGDFKSAVAAFEEATESLVELCGEQAPECGDAYCRCGRALLELARKEAGVLGPDLDGASSQEGSTGEEEDEEEES
;
A
#
# COMPACT_ATOMS: atom_id res chain seq x y z
N MET A 1 -31.95 -4.31 22.56
CA MET A 1 -30.58 -4.82 22.74
C MET A 1 -29.61 -3.99 21.88
N ALA A 2 -29.54 -2.66 22.11
CA ALA A 2 -28.93 -1.72 21.15
C ALA A 2 -28.12 -0.55 21.77
N CYS A 3 -27.77 -0.58 23.06
CA CYS A 3 -27.11 0.58 23.69
C CYS A 3 -25.82 0.31 24.48
N LEU A 4 -25.22 -0.89 24.42
CA LEU A 4 -23.99 -1.17 25.18
C LEU A 4 -22.68 -1.06 24.35
N LEU A 5 -22.75 -0.84 23.04
CA LEU A 5 -21.58 -0.80 22.14
C LEU A 5 -21.01 0.61 21.88
N ALA A 6 -21.66 1.67 22.36
CA ALA A 6 -21.25 3.05 22.06
C ALA A 6 -19.80 3.44 22.48
N PRO A 7 -19.27 3.04 23.66
CA PRO A 7 -17.90 3.41 24.04
C PRO A 7 -16.84 2.58 23.32
N LEU A 8 -17.11 1.29 23.04
CA LEU A 8 -16.24 0.41 22.26
C LEU A 8 -16.15 0.88 20.80
N GLY A 9 -17.28 1.25 20.20
CA GLY A 9 -17.36 1.81 18.85
C GLY A 9 -16.51 3.06 18.65
N ARG A 10 -16.52 3.95 19.65
CA ARG A 10 -15.80 5.22 19.61
C ARG A 10 -14.29 5.07 19.87
N ALA A 11 -13.88 4.14 20.73
CA ALA A 11 -12.47 3.88 21.01
C ALA A 11 -11.78 3.16 19.85
N ALA A 12 -12.43 2.16 19.26
CA ALA A 12 -11.86 1.43 18.13
C ALA A 12 -11.81 2.29 16.85
N SER A 13 -12.77 3.20 16.62
CA SER A 13 -12.70 4.14 15.49
C SER A 13 -11.59 5.18 15.66
N ALA A 14 -11.33 5.64 16.89
CA ALA A 14 -10.20 6.51 17.18
C ALA A 14 -8.86 5.79 16.99
N ALA A 15 -8.75 4.53 17.45
CA ALA A 15 -7.56 3.71 17.26
C ALA A 15 -7.31 3.40 15.78
N ALA A 16 -8.35 3.04 15.02
CA ALA A 16 -8.26 2.83 13.58
C ALA A 16 -7.75 4.08 12.85
N PHE A 17 -8.27 5.27 13.20
CA PHE A 17 -7.83 6.53 12.59
C PHE A 17 -6.38 6.88 12.93
N ASP A 18 -5.92 6.65 14.17
CA ASP A 18 -4.52 6.85 14.55
C ASP A 18 -3.59 5.95 13.76
N ARG A 19 -3.88 4.64 13.70
CA ARG A 19 -3.09 3.67 12.93
C ARG A 19 -3.05 4.00 11.45
N PHE A 20 -4.18 4.40 10.88
CA PHE A 20 -4.25 4.84 9.50
C PHE A 20 -3.42 6.11 9.24
N SER A 21 -3.44 7.06 10.17
CA SER A 21 -2.62 8.28 10.10
C SER A 21 -1.12 7.95 10.23
N ARG A 22 -0.76 6.96 11.04
CA ARG A 22 0.61 6.40 11.11
C ARG A 22 1.00 5.75 9.78
N GLY A 23 0.16 4.90 9.20
CA GLY A 23 0.41 4.26 7.91
C GLY A 23 0.67 5.28 6.79
N LYS A 24 -0.10 6.37 6.75
CA LYS A 24 0.14 7.47 5.81
C LYS A 24 1.50 8.16 6.01
N ARG A 25 1.93 8.33 7.26
CA ARG A 25 3.28 8.87 7.56
C ARG A 25 4.37 7.89 7.13
N HIS A 26 4.20 6.60 7.37
CA HIS A 26 5.13 5.57 6.92
C HIS A 26 5.29 5.53 5.39
N LEU A 27 4.19 5.71 4.65
CA LEU A 27 4.23 5.88 3.19
C LEU A 27 5.08 7.10 2.76
N LEU A 28 4.95 8.23 3.46
CA LEU A 28 5.70 9.45 3.12
C LEU A 28 7.21 9.31 3.33
N VAL A 29 7.62 8.55 4.35
CA VAL A 29 9.05 8.30 4.64
C VAL A 29 9.61 7.10 3.87
N GLY A 30 8.81 6.43 3.03
CA GLY A 30 9.24 5.27 2.24
C GLY A 30 9.45 3.99 3.06
N ASP A 31 8.90 3.93 4.28
CA ASP A 31 8.89 2.73 5.12
C ASP A 31 7.61 1.92 4.83
N PHE A 32 7.63 1.20 3.72
CA PHE A 32 6.44 0.48 3.24
C PHE A 32 6.08 -0.73 4.11
N LYS A 33 7.05 -1.38 4.78
CA LYS A 33 6.77 -2.51 5.67
C LYS A 33 5.96 -2.07 6.89
N SER A 34 6.38 -0.98 7.54
CA SER A 34 5.64 -0.41 8.66
C SER A 34 4.31 0.22 8.22
N ALA A 35 4.24 0.73 6.97
CA ALA A 35 2.98 1.22 6.42
C ALA A 35 1.94 0.10 6.27
N VAL A 36 2.32 -1.05 5.72
CA VAL A 36 1.44 -2.22 5.55
C VAL A 36 0.90 -2.67 6.91
N ALA A 37 1.77 -2.90 7.90
CA ALA A 37 1.35 -3.32 9.23
C ALA A 37 0.36 -2.33 9.87
N ALA A 38 0.62 -1.02 9.77
CA ALA A 38 -0.27 0.00 10.31
C ALA A 38 -1.65 0.04 9.61
N PHE A 39 -1.71 -0.24 8.30
CA PHE A 39 -2.97 -0.32 7.57
C PHE A 39 -3.72 -1.62 7.83
N GLU A 40 -3.03 -2.75 8.01
CA GLU A 40 -3.65 -4.03 8.39
C GLU A 40 -4.33 -3.92 9.76
N GLU A 41 -3.63 -3.40 10.78
CA GLU A 41 -4.21 -3.18 12.11
C GLU A 41 -5.38 -2.16 12.09
N ALA A 42 -5.30 -1.14 11.22
CA ALA A 42 -6.41 -0.19 11.04
C ALA A 42 -7.63 -0.87 10.41
N THR A 43 -7.39 -1.76 9.44
CA THR A 43 -8.43 -2.51 8.74
C THR A 43 -9.11 -3.50 9.67
N GLU A 44 -8.34 -4.26 10.46
CA GLU A 44 -8.89 -5.20 11.46
C GLU A 44 -9.84 -4.48 12.43
N SER A 45 -9.43 -3.32 12.96
CA SER A 45 -10.30 -2.53 13.84
C SER A 45 -11.55 -1.96 13.16
N LEU A 46 -11.51 -1.71 11.84
CA LEU A 46 -12.69 -1.26 11.08
C LEU A 46 -13.62 -2.44 10.78
N VAL A 47 -13.07 -3.61 10.46
CA VAL A 47 -13.84 -4.84 10.22
C VAL A 47 -14.60 -5.27 11.48
N GLU A 48 -13.98 -5.18 12.65
CA GLU A 48 -14.64 -5.44 13.93
C GLU A 48 -15.81 -4.49 14.22
N LEU A 49 -15.75 -3.26 13.71
CA LEU A 49 -16.74 -2.21 13.97
C LEU A 49 -17.90 -2.20 12.98
N CYS A 50 -17.56 -2.29 11.70
CA CYS A 50 -18.50 -2.04 10.60
C CYS A 50 -18.85 -3.35 9.88
N GLY A 51 -18.03 -4.39 10.02
CA GLY A 51 -18.11 -5.62 9.24
C GLY A 51 -17.14 -5.61 8.06
N GLU A 52 -16.76 -6.81 7.60
CA GLU A 52 -15.75 -7.00 6.53
C GLU A 52 -16.18 -6.40 5.18
N GLN A 53 -17.48 -6.44 4.88
CA GLN A 53 -18.05 -5.94 3.63
C GLN A 53 -18.59 -4.50 3.74
N ALA A 54 -18.28 -3.79 4.82
CA ALA A 54 -18.73 -2.43 5.01
C ALA A 54 -18.00 -1.46 4.05
N PRO A 55 -18.70 -0.50 3.42
CA PRO A 55 -18.07 0.44 2.50
C PRO A 55 -16.99 1.30 3.18
N GLU A 56 -17.08 1.51 4.49
CA GLU A 56 -16.12 2.24 5.30
C GLU A 56 -14.74 1.55 5.36
N CYS A 57 -14.70 0.21 5.20
CA CYS A 57 -13.45 -0.56 5.15
C CYS A 57 -12.74 -0.43 3.79
N GLY A 58 -13.46 -0.07 2.72
CA GLY A 58 -12.91 0.02 1.37
C GLY A 58 -11.70 0.96 1.26
N ASP A 59 -11.80 2.09 1.94
CA ASP A 59 -10.73 3.09 1.99
C ASP A 59 -9.46 2.58 2.68
N ALA A 60 -9.59 1.71 3.69
CA ALA A 60 -8.47 1.08 4.37
C ALA A 60 -7.84 -0.02 3.51
N TYR A 61 -8.66 -0.88 2.88
CA TYR A 61 -8.20 -1.91 1.95
C TYR A 61 -7.43 -1.32 0.76
N CYS A 62 -7.95 -0.28 0.12
CA CYS A 62 -7.27 0.38 -1.00
C CYS A 62 -5.90 0.95 -0.60
N ARG A 63 -5.78 1.50 0.62
CA ARG A 63 -4.50 2.04 1.11
C ARG A 63 -3.51 0.95 1.50
N CYS A 64 -3.99 -0.16 2.07
CA CYS A 64 -3.17 -1.35 2.30
C CYS A 64 -2.62 -1.90 0.97
N GLY A 65 -3.49 -2.06 -0.04
CA GLY A 65 -3.07 -2.50 -1.38
C GLY A 65 -2.04 -1.58 -2.03
N ARG A 66 -2.20 -0.26 -1.87
CA ARG A 66 -1.18 0.70 -2.32
C ARG A 66 0.15 0.53 -1.57
N ALA A 67 0.13 0.34 -0.25
CA ALA A 67 1.34 0.13 0.52
C ALA A 67 2.08 -1.16 0.11
N LEU A 68 1.34 -2.23 -0.15
CA LEU A 68 1.88 -3.49 -0.67
C LEU A 68 2.48 -3.33 -2.07
N LEU A 69 1.83 -2.57 -2.95
CA LEU A 69 2.36 -2.27 -4.28
C LEU A 69 3.69 -1.50 -4.20
N GLU A 70 3.77 -0.48 -3.36
CA GLU A 70 5.01 0.29 -3.18
C GLU A 70 6.12 -0.55 -2.52
N LEU A 71 5.76 -1.44 -1.60
CA LEU A 71 6.69 -2.41 -1.03
C LEU A 71 7.26 -3.33 -2.11
N ALA A 72 6.40 -3.92 -2.93
CA ALA A 72 6.81 -4.80 -4.02
C ALA A 72 7.68 -4.07 -5.05
N ARG A 73 7.36 -2.81 -5.39
CA ARG A 73 8.20 -1.98 -6.27
C ARG A 73 9.57 -1.70 -5.68
N LYS A 74 9.63 -1.39 -4.38
CA LYS A 74 10.89 -1.18 -3.67
C LYS A 74 11.74 -2.45 -3.66
N GLU A 75 11.12 -3.59 -3.39
CA GLU A 75 11.82 -4.88 -3.37
C GLU A 75 12.27 -5.29 -4.78
N ALA A 76 11.45 -5.08 -5.81
CA ALA A 76 11.82 -5.31 -7.22
C ALA A 76 12.95 -4.40 -7.71
N GLY A 77 12.98 -3.12 -7.30
CA GLY A 77 14.07 -2.20 -7.65
C GLY A 77 15.37 -2.44 -6.88
N VAL A 78 15.31 -3.13 -5.73
CA VAL A 78 16.50 -3.56 -4.96
C VAL A 78 17.12 -4.83 -5.57
N LEU A 79 16.31 -5.66 -6.24
CA LEU A 79 16.78 -6.74 -7.11
C LEU A 79 17.22 -6.10 -8.43
N GLY A 80 18.41 -5.50 -8.45
CA GLY A 80 18.97 -4.83 -9.62
C GLY A 80 19.04 -5.74 -10.86
N PRO A 81 19.38 -5.17 -12.03
CA PRO A 81 19.48 -5.87 -13.32
C PRO A 81 20.42 -7.09 -13.33
N ASP A 82 21.16 -7.35 -12.25
CA ASP A 82 22.01 -8.52 -12.05
C ASP A 82 21.24 -9.81 -11.75
N LEU A 83 19.91 -9.76 -11.64
CA LEU A 83 19.07 -10.97 -11.59
C LEU A 83 18.46 -11.29 -12.97
N ASP A 84 19.26 -11.17 -14.03
CA ASP A 84 18.93 -11.75 -15.34
C ASP A 84 19.14 -13.28 -15.30
N GLY A 85 18.27 -13.93 -14.54
CA GLY A 85 18.22 -15.37 -14.36
C GLY A 85 16.79 -15.85 -14.49
N ALA A 86 16.28 -15.79 -15.72
CA ALA A 86 14.98 -16.28 -16.18
C ALA A 86 13.77 -15.35 -15.96
N SER A 87 13.61 -14.33 -16.80
CA SER A 87 12.41 -14.22 -17.66
C SER A 87 12.59 -13.13 -18.70
N SER A 88 12.92 -13.56 -19.91
CA SER A 88 12.75 -12.78 -21.12
C SER A 88 11.25 -12.50 -21.32
N GLN A 89 10.80 -11.26 -21.21
CA GLN A 89 9.79 -10.72 -22.14
C GLN A 89 9.73 -9.18 -22.09
N GLU A 90 9.76 -8.63 -23.29
CA GLU A 90 9.95 -7.23 -23.72
C GLU A 90 8.87 -6.24 -23.26
N GLY A 91 9.24 -4.94 -23.22
CA GLY A 91 8.25 -3.85 -23.27
C GLY A 91 8.79 -2.42 -23.13
N SER A 92 9.18 -1.82 -24.28
CA SER A 92 9.11 -0.37 -24.62
C SER A 92 10.04 0.58 -23.84
N THR A 93 10.91 1.42 -24.42
CA THR A 93 10.89 2.30 -25.61
C THR A 93 12.37 2.62 -25.95
N GLY A 94 12.90 2.52 -27.16
CA GLY A 94 12.48 3.28 -28.35
C GLY A 94 13.05 4.70 -28.34
N GLU A 95 14.38 4.85 -28.32
CA GLU A 95 15.05 6.11 -28.67
C GLU A 95 16.00 5.81 -29.86
N GLU A 96 15.56 6.22 -31.04
CA GLU A 96 16.30 6.17 -32.30
C GLU A 96 17.40 7.25 -32.25
N GLU A 97 18.66 6.86 -32.40
CA GLU A 97 19.79 7.77 -32.60
C GLU A 97 19.85 8.12 -34.10
N ASP A 98 19.38 9.32 -34.47
CA ASP A 98 19.63 9.93 -35.78
C ASP A 98 21.08 10.44 -35.82
N GLU A 99 21.98 9.63 -36.41
CA GLU A 99 23.29 10.13 -36.87
C GLU A 99 23.15 10.63 -38.32
N GLU A 100 23.16 11.96 -38.49
CA GLU A 100 23.33 12.56 -39.81
C GLU A 100 24.78 12.31 -40.30
N GLU A 101 24.92 11.45 -41.30
CA GLU A 101 26.14 11.21 -42.09
C GLU A 101 26.57 12.48 -42.84
N GLU A 102 27.72 13.04 -42.46
CA GLU A 102 28.51 13.98 -43.26
C GLU A 102 29.66 13.20 -43.93
N SER A 103 29.53 12.85 -45.23
CA SER A 103 30.62 12.71 -46.23
C SER A 103 30.11 12.33 -47.62
#